data_AF-A0A6P0I5U9-F1
#
_entry.id   AF-A0A6P0I5U9-F1
#
_cell.length_a   1.000
_cell.length_b   1.000
_cell.length_c   1.000
_cell.angle_alpha   90.00
_cell.angle_beta   90.00
_cell.angle_gamma   90.00
#
_symmetry.space_group_name_H-M   'P 1'
#
loop_
_entity.id
_entity.type
_entity.pdbx_description
1 polymer ?
#
loop_
_entity_poly.entity_id
_entity_poly.type
_entity_poly.pdbx_seq_one_letter_code
_entity_poly.pdbx_strand_id
1 'polypeptide(L)' 'YEKTLQPQVDSTYVAGIDLGIDSKVALSTNKPGVKPMLVNGKPLKSVNQLYNKRKAEVPKSSQRQQKN' A
#
# COMPACT_ATOMS: atom_id res chain seq x y z
N TYR A 1 16.67 16.90 -30.74
CA TYR A 1 15.46 16.28 -30.15
C TYR A 1 15.72 14.80 -29.96
N GLU A 2 15.93 14.36 -28.73
CA GLU A 2 16.09 12.92 -28.46
C GLU A 2 14.71 12.27 -28.39
N LYS A 3 14.51 11.24 -29.21
CA LYS A 3 13.33 10.39 -29.17
C LYS A 3 13.57 9.32 -28.11
N THR A 4 12.87 9.40 -26.98
CA THR A 4 12.91 8.33 -25.98
C THR A 4 12.29 7.06 -26.58
N LEU A 5 13.08 6.00 -26.70
CA LEU A 5 12.60 4.67 -27.09
C LEU A 5 11.71 4.16 -25.96
N GLN A 6 10.40 4.19 -26.15
CA GLN A 6 9.49 3.51 -25.23
C GLN A 6 9.72 2.00 -25.38
N PRO A 7 9.92 1.27 -24.28
CA PRO A 7 10.05 -0.17 -24.35
C PRO A 7 8.77 -0.77 -24.95
N GLN A 8 8.94 -1.67 -25.91
CA GLN A 8 7.85 -2.49 -26.45
C GLN A 8 7.30 -3.35 -25.30
N VAL A 9 6.15 -2.94 -24.75
CA VAL A 9 5.43 -3.71 -23.74
C VAL A 9 4.57 -4.73 -24.48
N ASP A 10 4.81 -6.00 -24.22
CA ASP A 10 3.93 -7.06 -24.67
C ASP A 10 2.64 -7.02 -23.85
N SER A 11 1.54 -6.67 -24.51
CA SER A 11 0.20 -6.51 -23.91
C SER A 11 -0.39 -7.80 -23.33
N THR A 12 0.24 -8.97 -23.56
CA THR A 12 -0.18 -10.25 -22.98
C THR A 12 0.28 -10.44 -21.54
N TYR A 13 1.27 -9.66 -21.09
CA TYR A 13 1.73 -9.71 -19.71
C TYR A 13 0.81 -8.89 -18.80
N VAL A 14 0.34 -9.53 -17.74
CA VAL A 14 -0.54 -8.95 -16.73
C VAL A 14 0.14 -9.03 -15.38
N ALA A 15 0.02 -7.97 -14.59
CA ALA A 15 0.45 -7.93 -13.19
C ALA A 15 -0.75 -7.60 -12.30
N GLY A 16 -0.92 -8.36 -11.22
CA GLY A 16 -1.93 -8.15 -10.19
C GLY A 16 -1.30 -7.59 -8.92
N ILE A 17 -1.97 -6.60 -8.32
CA ILE A 17 -1.58 -5.96 -7.06
C ILE A 17 -2.71 -6.16 -6.05
N ASP A 18 -2.43 -6.84 -4.96
CA ASP A 18 -3.34 -6.97 -3.82
C ASP A 18 -2.84 -6.12 -2.64
N LEU A 19 -3.69 -5.23 -2.15
CA LEU A 19 -3.39 -4.29 -1.07
C LEU A 19 -4.05 -4.76 0.23
N GLY A 20 -3.32 -5.56 1.01
CA GLY A 20 -3.79 -6.10 2.29
C GLY A 20 -3.39 -5.27 3.53
N ILE A 21 -4.01 -5.56 4.67
CA ILE A 21 -3.72 -4.87 5.95
C ILE A 21 -2.39 -5.37 6.57
N ASP A 22 -2.14 -6.69 6.48
CA ASP A 22 -0.97 -7.38 7.08
C ASP A 22 0.21 -7.57 6.10
N SER A 23 -0.07 -7.89 4.84
CA SER A 23 0.85 -7.79 3.70
C SER A 23 0.39 -6.59 2.88
N LYS A 24 1.14 -5.49 2.87
CA LYS A 24 0.63 -4.24 2.30
C LYS A 24 0.63 -4.18 0.79
N VAL A 25 1.39 -5.07 0.15
CA VAL A 25 1.33 -5.28 -1.29
C VAL A 25 1.75 -6.72 -1.57
N ALA A 26 0.87 -7.50 -2.18
CA ALA A 26 1.26 -8.72 -2.89
C ALA A 26 1.25 -8.42 -4.39
N LEU A 27 2.38 -8.66 -5.05
CA LEU A 27 2.55 -8.47 -6.49
C LEU A 27 2.82 -9.81 -7.15
N SER A 28 2.06 -10.11 -8.20
CA SER A 28 2.27 -11.30 -9.04
C SER A 28 2.07 -10.96 -10.51
N THR A 29 2.70 -11.72 -11.40
CA THR A 29 2.58 -11.55 -12.85
C THR A 29 2.65 -12.89 -13.56
N ASN A 30 2.05 -12.99 -14.75
CA ASN A 30 2.21 -14.12 -15.66
C ASN A 30 3.51 -14.04 -16.49
N LYS A 31 4.34 -13.01 -16.30
CA LYS A 31 5.62 -12.86 -17.01
C LYS A 31 6.64 -13.91 -16.53
N PRO A 32 7.15 -14.80 -17.41
CA PRO A 32 8.15 -15.79 -17.03
C PRO A 32 9.42 -15.15 -16.45
N GLY A 33 10.00 -15.80 -15.44
CA GLY A 33 11.23 -15.35 -14.79
C GLY A 33 11.06 -14.24 -13.75
N VAL A 34 9.84 -13.68 -13.59
CA VAL A 34 9.53 -12.74 -12.51
C VAL A 34 8.95 -13.51 -11.33
N LYS A 35 9.58 -13.37 -10.15
CA LYS A 35 9.09 -13.99 -8.92
C LYS A 35 8.01 -13.10 -8.27
N PRO A 36 6.93 -13.68 -7.73
CA PRO A 36 5.99 -12.94 -6.90
C PRO A 36 6.69 -12.27 -5.72
N MET A 37 6.22 -11.08 -5.33
CA MET A 37 6.81 -10.27 -4.28
C MET A 37 5.79 -9.92 -3.21
N LEU A 38 6.19 -10.02 -1.94
CA LEU A 38 5.41 -9.57 -0.79
C LEU A 38 6.11 -8.39 -0.12
N VAL A 39 5.42 -7.27 0.00
CA VAL A 39 5.91 -6.08 0.70
C VAL A 39 5.39 -6.09 2.14
N ASN A 40 6.33 -6.01 3.08
CA ASN A 40 6.03 -6.08 4.51
C ASN A 40 5.13 -4.92 4.98
N GLY A 41 4.00 -5.27 5.58
CA GLY A 41 3.03 -4.32 6.11
C GLY A 41 3.35 -3.72 7.49
N LYS A 42 4.38 -4.22 8.18
CA LYS A 42 4.68 -3.78 9.56
C LYS A 42 4.87 -2.26 9.71
N PRO A 43 5.56 -1.53 8.80
CA PRO A 43 5.75 -0.08 8.95
C PRO A 43 4.44 0.72 8.97
N LEU A 44 3.52 0.54 8.02
CA LEU A 44 2.25 1.29 8.07
C LEU A 44 1.30 0.75 9.17
N LYS A 45 1.46 -0.49 9.64
CA LYS A 45 0.75 -0.99 10.83
C LYS A 45 1.21 -0.27 12.11
N SER A 46 2.52 -0.01 12.27
CA SER A 46 3.04 0.72 13.43
C SER A 46 2.58 2.19 13.44
N VAL A 47 2.50 2.83 12.26
CA VAL A 47 1.92 4.18 12.12
C VAL A 47 0.45 4.20 12.55
N ASN A 48 -0.36 3.25 12.07
CA ASN A 48 -1.76 3.15 12.47
C ASN A 48 -1.93 2.88 13.97
N GLN A 49 -1.03 2.07 14.56
CA GLN A 49 -1.02 1.84 16.00
C GLN A 49 -0.70 3.11 16.78
N LEU A 50 0.29 3.89 16.34
CA LEU A 50 0.63 5.19 16.94
C LEU A 50 -0.57 6.15 16.88
N TYR A 51 -1.24 6.21 15.74
CA TYR A 51 -2.47 7.00 15.60
C TYR A 51 -3.54 6.57 16.61
N ASN A 52 -3.82 5.26 16.73
CA ASN A 52 -4.82 4.75 17.66
C ASN A 52 -4.46 5.03 19.13
N LYS A 53 -3.18 4.99 19.50
CA LYS A 53 -2.71 5.39 20.85
C LYS A 53 -3.00 6.85 21.13
N ARG A 54 -2.57 7.76 20.24
CA ARG A 54 -2.82 9.20 20.36
C ARG A 54 -4.31 9.54 20.41
N LYS A 55 -5.12 8.84 19.61
CA LYS A 55 -6.58 9.01 19.61
C LYS A 55 -7.21 8.58 20.94
N ALA A 56 -6.67 7.55 21.59
CA ALA A 56 -7.16 7.07 22.88
C ALA A 56 -6.80 8.00 24.05
N GLU A 57 -5.71 8.77 23.94
CA GLU A 57 -5.27 9.76 24.93
C GLU A 57 -6.16 11.01 24.98
N VAL A 58 -6.90 11.30 23.90
CA VAL A 58 -7.88 12.40 23.87
C VAL A 58 -9.17 11.97 24.59
N PRO A 59 -9.61 12.68 25.65
CA PRO A 59 -10.86 12.36 26.34
C PRO A 59 -12.05 12.34 25.37
N LYS A 60 -12.94 11.33 25.50
CA LYS A 60 -14.15 11.19 24.67
C LYS A 60 -15.05 12.44 24.68
N SER A 61 -15.00 13.26 25.73
CA SER A 61 -15.72 14.52 25.86
C SER A 61 -15.23 15.61 24.88
N SER A 62 -13.93 15.64 24.56
CA SER A 62 -13.33 16.61 23.64
C SER A 62 -13.59 16.28 22.16
N GLN A 63 -13.82 15.01 21.84
CA GLN A 63 -14.10 14.54 20.46
C GLN A 63 -15.53 14.86 19.98
N ARG A 64 -16.46 15.14 20.90
CA ARG A 64 -17.84 15.54 20.55
C ARG A 64 -17.96 16.98 20.06
N GLN A 65 -17.00 17.86 20.40
CA GLN A 65 -17.04 19.28 20.01
C GLN A 65 -16.49 19.53 18.59
N GLN A 66 -15.83 18.55 17.96
CA GLN A 66 -15.24 18.68 16.62
C GLN A 66 -16.10 18.06 15.50
N LYS A 67 -17.32 17.60 15.81
CA LYS A 67 -18.25 16.98 14.85
C LYS A 67 -19.52 17.82 14.58
N ASN A 68 -19.50 19.09 14.95
CA ASN A 68 -20.56 20.05 14.62
C ASN A 68 -20.17 20.86 13.40
#